data_AF-A0A3B4VC05-F1
#
_entry.id   AF-A0A3B4VC05-F1
#
_cell.length_a   1.000
_cell.length_b   1.000
_cell.length_c   1.000
_cell.angle_alpha   90.00
_cell.angle_beta   90.00
_cell.angle_gamma   90.00
#
_symmetry.space_group_name_H-M   'P 1'
#
loop_
_entity.id
_entity.type
_entity.pdbx_description
1 polymer ?
#
loop_
_entity_poly.entity_id
_entity_poly.type
_entity_poly.pdbx_seq_one_letter_code
_entity_poly.pdbx_strand_id
1 'polypeptide(L)'
;MVANHGKVVLHGLDRAVKNMDNIKETYAELSVLHSEKLHVDPDNFRLLSDCLTIVIAARMGNDFTGDVQAAFQKFLAVVVSSLGRQYH
;
A
#
# COMPACT_ATOMS: atom_id res chain seq x y z
N MET A 1 -15.14 9.34 10.22
CA MET A 1 -15.28 8.13 9.39
C MET A 1 -14.04 7.93 8.51
N VAL A 2 -13.73 8.87 7.59
CA VAL A 2 -12.55 8.78 6.70
C VAL A 2 -11.22 8.81 7.46
N ALA A 3 -11.00 9.78 8.35
CA ALA A 3 -9.75 9.89 9.11
C ALA A 3 -9.44 8.64 9.95
N ASN A 4 -10.47 7.98 10.48
CA ASN A 4 -10.30 6.74 11.25
C ASN A 4 -9.86 5.60 10.34
N HIS A 5 -10.46 5.46 9.17
CA HIS A 5 -10.05 4.43 8.21
C HIS A 5 -8.66 4.73 7.63
N GLY A 6 -8.31 6.00 7.41
CA GLY A 6 -6.96 6.40 7.01
C GLY A 6 -5.89 5.90 7.98
N LYS A 7 -6.14 5.95 9.30
CA LYS A 7 -5.23 5.36 10.29
C LYS A 7 -5.10 3.84 10.10
N VAL A 8 -6.19 3.14 9.85
CA VAL A 8 -6.17 1.67 9.61
C VAL A 8 -5.32 1.33 8.39
N VAL A 9 -5.47 2.08 7.29
CA VAL A 9 -4.67 1.89 6.07
C VAL A 9 -3.18 2.15 6.34
N LEU A 10 -2.85 3.25 7.01
CA LEU A 10 -1.45 3.57 7.34
C LEU A 10 -0.82 2.55 8.31
N HIS A 11 -1.58 2.01 9.26
CA HIS A 11 -1.12 0.89 10.10
C HIS A 11 -0.89 -0.38 9.27
N GLY A 12 -1.68 -0.61 8.22
CA GLY A 12 -1.42 -1.66 7.25
C GLY A 12 -0.05 -1.50 6.59
N LEU A 13 0.28 -0.29 6.12
CA LEU A 13 1.59 0.01 5.51
C LEU A 13 2.75 -0.11 6.52
N ASP A 14 2.57 0.37 7.75
CA ASP A 14 3.55 0.17 8.84
C ASP A 14 3.84 -1.32 9.09
N ARG A 15 2.81 -2.17 9.07
CA ARG A 15 2.96 -3.62 9.17
C ARG A 15 3.78 -4.19 8.00
N ALA A 16 3.62 -3.69 6.78
CA ALA A 16 4.45 -4.12 5.64
C ALA A 16 5.92 -3.69 5.81
N VAL A 17 6.19 -2.46 6.22
CA VAL A 17 7.57 -1.99 6.49
C VAL A 17 8.25 -2.82 7.57
N LYS A 18 7.52 -3.25 8.60
CA LYS A 18 8.05 -4.13 9.65
C LYS A 18 8.28 -5.58 9.21
N ASN A 19 7.75 -5.99 8.06
CA ASN A 19 7.81 -7.36 7.55
C ASN A 19 8.25 -7.36 6.07
N MET A 20 9.20 -6.49 5.68
CA MET A 20 9.57 -6.26 4.28
C MET A 20 9.94 -7.53 3.50
N ASP A 21 10.59 -8.50 4.15
CA ASP A 21 11.00 -9.76 3.52
C ASP A 21 9.83 -10.73 3.29
N ASN A 22 8.66 -10.49 3.90
CA ASN A 22 7.53 -11.42 3.89
C ASN A 22 6.16 -10.73 3.80
N ILE A 23 6.07 -9.62 3.05
CA ILE A 23 4.82 -8.84 2.92
C ILE A 23 3.68 -9.71 2.35
N LYS A 24 3.98 -10.56 1.37
CA LYS A 24 2.97 -11.43 0.71
C LYS A 24 2.26 -12.37 1.67
N GLU A 25 2.97 -12.95 2.64
CA GLU A 25 2.35 -13.81 3.65
C GLU A 25 1.70 -12.98 4.76
N THR A 26 2.35 -11.89 5.16
CA THR A 26 1.81 -10.92 6.12
C THR A 26 0.42 -10.41 5.73
N TYR A 27 0.16 -10.26 4.43
CA TYR A 27 -1.10 -9.77 3.87
C TYR A 27 -2.06 -10.86 3.38
N ALA A 28 -1.81 -12.15 3.64
CA ALA A 28 -2.67 -13.23 3.14
C ALA A 28 -4.15 -13.03 3.51
N GLU A 29 -4.46 -12.83 4.80
CA GLU A 29 -5.84 -12.55 5.26
C GLU A 29 -6.40 -11.23 4.71
N LEU A 30 -5.54 -10.23 4.55
CA LEU A 30 -5.94 -8.91 4.05
C LEU A 30 -6.31 -8.99 2.56
N SER A 31 -5.59 -9.81 1.79
CA SER A 31 -5.89 -10.08 0.38
C SER A 31 -7.23 -10.79 0.23
N VAL A 32 -7.51 -11.81 1.06
CA VAL A 32 -8.82 -12.48 1.11
C VAL A 32 -9.94 -11.51 1.45
N LEU A 33 -9.74 -10.66 2.46
CA LEU A 33 -10.73 -9.65 2.83
C LEU A 33 -11.08 -8.74 1.64
N HIS A 34 -10.07 -8.21 0.93
CA HIS A 34 -10.31 -7.27 -0.15
C HIS A 34 -10.91 -7.93 -1.40
N SER A 35 -10.51 -9.17 -1.71
CA SER A 35 -10.98 -9.91 -2.89
C SER A 35 -12.36 -10.53 -2.67
N GLU A 36 -12.49 -11.40 -1.68
CA GLU A 36 -13.66 -12.30 -1.54
C GLU A 36 -14.83 -11.65 -0.79
N LYS A 37 -14.54 -10.67 0.07
CA LYS A 37 -15.59 -10.00 0.85
C LYS A 37 -15.91 -8.61 0.32
N LEU A 38 -14.88 -7.79 0.07
CA LEU A 38 -15.07 -6.42 -0.37
C LEU A 38 -15.15 -6.27 -1.89
N HIS A 39 -14.71 -7.27 -2.66
CA HIS A 39 -14.75 -7.27 -4.13
C HIS A 39 -14.12 -6.02 -4.74
N VAL A 40 -12.98 -5.59 -4.19
CA VAL A 40 -12.27 -4.40 -4.69
C VAL A 40 -11.66 -4.71 -6.05
N ASP A 41 -11.85 -3.85 -7.05
CA ASP A 41 -11.08 -4.00 -8.29
C ASP A 41 -9.58 -3.78 -7.98
N PRO A 42 -8.68 -4.73 -8.34
CA PRO A 42 -7.23 -4.61 -8.10
C PRO A 42 -6.60 -3.31 -8.59
N ASP A 43 -7.15 -2.67 -9.63
CA ASP A 43 -6.65 -1.39 -10.14
C ASP A 43 -6.82 -0.25 -9.13
N ASN A 44 -7.79 -0.33 -8.22
CA ASN A 44 -7.97 0.68 -7.17
C ASN A 44 -6.80 0.75 -6.18
N PHE A 45 -6.04 -0.35 -6.01
CA PHE A 45 -4.84 -0.32 -5.18
C PHE A 45 -3.74 0.55 -5.80
N ARG A 46 -3.63 0.54 -7.14
CA ARG A 46 -2.70 1.40 -7.88
C ARG A 46 -3.10 2.87 -7.74
N LEU A 47 -4.38 3.17 -7.89
CA LEU A 47 -4.90 4.53 -7.67
C LEU A 47 -4.58 5.07 -6.27
N LEU A 48 -4.77 4.24 -5.23
CA LEU A 48 -4.44 4.63 -3.86
C LEU A 48 -2.92 4.82 -3.67
N SER A 49 -2.10 3.95 -4.25
CA SER A 49 -0.63 4.06 -4.26
C SER A 49 -0.17 5.38 -4.87
N ASP A 50 -0.74 5.80 -5.98
CA ASP A 50 -0.41 7.07 -6.65
C ASP A 50 -0.82 8.27 -5.78
N CYS A 51 -2.02 8.24 -5.20
CA CYS A 51 -2.47 9.29 -4.27
C CYS A 51 -1.52 9.43 -3.06
N LEU A 52 -1.08 8.32 -2.47
CA LEU A 52 -0.13 8.33 -1.36
C LEU A 52 1.22 8.91 -1.79
N THR A 53 1.69 8.57 -2.99
CA THR A 53 2.94 9.11 -3.56
C THR A 53 2.87 10.63 -3.69
N ILE A 54 1.75 11.17 -4.21
CA ILE A 54 1.53 12.62 -4.32
C ILE A 54 1.56 13.28 -2.93
N VAL A 55 0.87 12.71 -1.95
CA VAL A 55 0.81 13.28 -0.59
C VAL A 55 2.17 13.25 0.10
N ILE A 56 2.93 12.16 -0.02
CA ILE A 56 4.27 12.06 0.55
C ILE A 56 5.24 13.04 -0.14
N ALA A 57 5.19 13.14 -1.47
CA ALA A 57 5.99 14.12 -2.21
C ALA A 57 5.68 15.55 -1.76
N ALA A 58 4.41 15.91 -1.66
CA ALA A 58 3.99 17.23 -1.18
C ALA A 58 4.41 17.50 0.27
N ARG A 59 4.44 16.48 1.13
CA ARG A 59 4.81 16.62 2.54
C ARG A 59 6.32 16.72 2.76
N MET A 60 7.11 16.00 1.99
CA MET A 60 8.57 15.97 2.07
C MET A 60 9.23 17.12 1.29
N GLY A 61 8.56 17.66 0.27
CA GLY A 61 9.12 18.75 -0.54
C GLY A 61 10.44 18.35 -1.18
N ASN A 62 11.50 19.11 -0.92
CA ASN A 62 12.83 18.87 -1.49
C ASN A 62 13.47 17.55 -1.01
N ASP A 63 13.01 16.99 0.11
CA ASP A 63 13.52 15.72 0.63
C ASP A 63 12.97 14.51 -0.13
N PHE A 64 11.93 14.68 -0.97
CA PHE A 64 11.43 13.64 -1.86
C PHE A 64 12.32 13.53 -3.11
N THR A 65 13.57 13.10 -2.90
CA THR A 65 14.55 12.92 -3.97
C THR A 65 14.16 11.77 -4.90
N GLY A 66 14.80 11.67 -6.06
CA GLY A 66 14.58 10.57 -7.00
C GLY A 66 14.79 9.18 -6.36
N ASP A 67 15.77 9.04 -5.46
CA ASP A 67 16.03 7.79 -4.76
C ASP A 67 14.91 7.46 -3.75
N VAL A 68 14.42 8.45 -3.01
CA VAL A 68 13.30 8.29 -2.08
C VAL A 68 12.03 7.91 -2.85
N GLN A 69 11.76 8.58 -3.97
CA GLN A 69 10.63 8.26 -4.84
C GLN A 69 10.73 6.81 -5.34
N ALA A 70 11.89 6.42 -5.87
CA ALA A 70 12.09 5.08 -6.41
C ALA A 70 11.93 4.00 -5.32
N ALA A 71 12.44 4.23 -4.11
CA ALA A 71 12.27 3.33 -2.98
C ALA A 71 10.80 3.22 -2.57
N PHE A 72 10.09 4.34 -2.46
CA PHE A 72 8.68 4.38 -2.07
C PHE A 72 7.78 3.70 -3.11
N GLN A 73 8.00 3.95 -4.40
CA GLN A 73 7.23 3.31 -5.48
C GLN A 73 7.46 1.80 -5.54
N LYS A 74 8.71 1.33 -5.35
CA LYS A 74 9.00 -0.11 -5.26
C LYS A 74 8.30 -0.75 -4.07
N PHE A 75 8.34 -0.11 -2.90
CA PHE A 75 7.63 -0.58 -1.71
C PHE A 75 6.11 -0.70 -1.97
N LEU A 76 5.49 0.35 -2.52
CA LEU A 76 4.06 0.31 -2.83
C LEU A 76 3.71 -0.72 -3.90
N ALA A 77 4.57 -0.94 -4.90
CA ALA A 77 4.37 -2.01 -5.89
C ALA A 77 4.31 -3.40 -5.22
N VAL A 78 5.17 -3.68 -4.24
CA VAL A 78 5.13 -4.93 -3.47
C VAL A 78 3.88 -5.04 -2.61
N VAL A 79 3.45 -3.93 -1.97
CA VAL A 79 2.19 -3.86 -1.21
C VAL A 79 1.00 -4.18 -2.10
N VAL A 80 0.88 -3.52 -3.25
CA VAL A 80 -0.21 -3.72 -4.23
C VAL A 80 -0.20 -5.16 -4.73
N SER A 81 0.97 -5.69 -5.11
CA SER A 81 1.10 -7.08 -5.55
C SER A 81 0.70 -8.08 -4.46
N SER A 82 1.01 -7.79 -3.20
CA SER A 82 0.68 -8.66 -2.07
C SER A 82 -0.83 -8.65 -1.76
N LEU A 83 -1.49 -7.50 -1.86
CA LEU A 83 -2.95 -7.38 -1.74
C LEU A 83 -3.69 -8.04 -2.91
N GLY A 84 -3.07 -8.03 -4.10
CA GLY A 84 -3.56 -8.71 -5.30
C GLY A 84 -3.43 -10.24 -5.27
N ARG A 85 -2.80 -10.82 -4.24
CA ARG A 85 -2.49 -12.27 -4.18
C ARG A 85 -3.70 -13.17 -4.40
N GLN A 86 -4.86 -12.88 -3.82
CA GLN A 86 -6.02 -13.76 -3.86
C GLN A 86 -6.89 -13.57 -5.11
N TYR A 87 -6.57 -12.59 -5.97
CA TYR A 87 -7.26 -12.40 -7.25
C TYR A 87 -6.73 -13.34 -8.36
N HIS A 88 -5.59 -13.99 -8.14
CA HIS A 88 -4.86 -14.84 -9.10
C HIS A 88 -4.23 -16.05 -8.42
#